data_AF-C0W5T2-F1
#
_entry.id   AF-C0W5T2-F1
#
_cell.length_a   1.000
_cell.length_b   1.000
_cell.length_c   1.000
_cell.angle_alpha   90.00
_cell.angle_beta   90.00
_cell.angle_gamma   90.00
#
_symmetry.space_group_name_H-M   'P 1'
#
loop_
_entity.id
_entity.type
_entity.pdbx_description
1 polymer ?
#
loop_
_entity_poly.entity_id
_entity_poly.type
_entity_poly.pdbx_seq_one_letter_code
_entity_poly.pdbx_strand_id
1 'polypeptide(L)'
;MPAPSQGRVLAAVAGGAVTTDALVEATGLGRGAVARALSNLRRRGMVVGTARDGSVGLTEDGRRLLAGDRSLMGKWGRRPTRQHLVLAMVARGAETVELIWKACGLEERSVWFTARKLWQEGLLEHERGGPLLMTDAGLERLAEWTAMYGAPEGVVDKAELSWWRDHLAAEAAERRRLEALARDVAATARRSREEAERDERRRRRAQVRARLDSDRRQHAQRKKALRQPLAKPPVRLGPVPVRRRPLPTEGWVA
;
A
#
# COMPACT_ATOMS: atom_id res chain seq x y z
N MET A 1 3.32 -35.35 -12.01
CA MET A 1 4.09 -36.55 -12.40
C MET A 1 4.40 -37.37 -11.16
N PRO A 2 4.27 -38.71 -11.19
CA PRO A 2 4.77 -39.54 -10.11
C PRO A 2 6.25 -39.25 -9.89
N ALA A 3 6.71 -39.32 -8.64
CA ALA A 3 8.13 -39.19 -8.34
C ALA A 3 8.91 -40.29 -9.10
N PRO A 4 10.21 -40.10 -9.43
CA PRO A 4 11.00 -41.10 -10.15
C PRO A 4 10.92 -42.51 -9.54
N SER A 5 10.88 -42.61 -8.21
CA SER A 5 10.69 -43.87 -7.48
C SER A 5 9.30 -44.50 -7.66
N GLN A 6 8.25 -43.68 -7.76
CA GLN A 6 6.87 -44.12 -8.02
C GLN A 6 6.72 -44.60 -9.47
N GLY A 7 7.36 -43.94 -10.43
CA GLY A 7 7.39 -44.36 -11.83
C GLY A 7 8.07 -45.72 -12.01
N ARG A 8 9.22 -45.93 -11.36
CA ARG A 8 9.93 -47.23 -11.38
C ARG A 8 9.09 -48.35 -10.77
N VAL A 9 8.43 -48.09 -9.64
CA VAL A 9 7.53 -49.08 -9.00
C VAL A 9 6.32 -49.39 -9.89
N LEU A 10 5.68 -48.38 -10.50
CA LEU A 10 4.56 -48.61 -11.44
C LEU A 10 4.97 -49.45 -12.65
N ALA A 11 6.13 -49.15 -13.24
CA ALA A 11 6.67 -49.91 -14.37
C ALA A 11 7.02 -51.35 -13.96
N ALA A 12 7.57 -51.56 -12.77
CA ALA A 12 7.87 -52.89 -12.25
C ALA A 12 6.59 -53.72 -11.99
N VAL A 13 5.54 -53.11 -11.42
CA VAL A 13 4.24 -53.80 -11.27
C VAL A 13 3.64 -54.12 -12.64
N ALA A 14 3.78 -53.24 -13.63
CA ALA A 14 3.36 -53.50 -15.02
C ALA A 14 4.12 -54.66 -15.66
N GLY A 15 5.41 -54.80 -15.32
CA GLY A 15 6.27 -55.92 -15.72
C GLY A 15 6.06 -57.20 -14.94
N GLY A 16 5.07 -57.27 -14.04
CA GLY A 16 4.69 -58.49 -13.31
C GLY A 16 5.28 -58.63 -11.91
N ALA A 17 6.00 -57.63 -11.39
CA ALA A 17 6.47 -57.66 -10.00
C ALA A 17 5.31 -57.38 -9.03
N VAL A 18 4.75 -58.44 -8.45
CA VAL A 18 3.57 -58.35 -7.59
C VAL A 18 3.89 -58.29 -6.09
N THR A 19 5.09 -58.67 -5.65
CA THR A 19 5.49 -58.65 -4.24
C THR A 19 6.45 -57.51 -3.91
N THR A 20 6.54 -57.12 -2.64
CA THR A 20 7.45 -56.06 -2.21
C THR A 20 8.92 -56.41 -2.51
N ASP A 21 9.30 -57.69 -2.39
CA ASP A 21 10.67 -58.13 -2.64
C ASP A 21 10.99 -58.16 -4.14
N ALA A 22 10.06 -58.64 -4.97
CA ALA A 22 10.20 -58.54 -6.42
C ALA A 22 10.28 -57.08 -6.90
N LEU A 23 9.59 -56.16 -6.23
CA LEU A 23 9.69 -54.72 -6.52
C LEU A 23 11.03 -54.12 -6.09
N VAL A 24 11.59 -54.55 -4.95
CA VAL A 24 12.94 -54.14 -4.52
C VAL A 24 13.98 -54.59 -5.54
N GLU A 25 13.91 -55.84 -5.98
CA GLU A 25 14.79 -56.40 -6.99
C GLU A 25 14.64 -55.69 -8.35
N ALA A 26 13.41 -55.56 -8.85
CA ALA A 26 13.15 -54.96 -10.17
C ALA A 26 13.44 -53.46 -10.23
N THR A 27 13.34 -52.73 -9.10
CA THR A 27 13.57 -51.27 -9.09
C THR A 27 14.94 -50.86 -8.58
N GLY A 28 15.67 -51.76 -7.91
CA GLY A 28 16.92 -51.47 -7.20
C GLY A 28 16.74 -50.51 -6.02
N LEU A 29 15.50 -50.27 -5.57
CA LEU A 29 15.18 -49.36 -4.47
C LEU A 29 15.15 -50.12 -3.14
N GLY A 30 15.60 -49.46 -2.05
CA GLY A 30 15.47 -50.02 -0.72
C GLY A 30 14.00 -50.26 -0.32
N ARG A 31 13.75 -51.29 0.51
CA ARG A 31 12.40 -51.71 0.94
C ARG A 31 11.54 -50.57 1.50
N GLY A 32 12.13 -49.64 2.27
CA GLY A 32 11.43 -48.46 2.79
C GLY A 32 10.99 -47.46 1.70
N ALA A 33 11.78 -47.30 0.64
CA ALA A 33 11.44 -46.44 -0.50
C ALA A 33 10.31 -47.07 -1.33
N VAL A 34 10.35 -48.39 -1.55
CA VAL A 34 9.28 -49.15 -2.22
C VAL A 34 7.97 -49.05 -1.43
N ALA A 35 8.00 -49.27 -0.10
CA ALA A 35 6.82 -49.16 0.74
C ALA A 35 6.20 -47.74 0.71
N ARG A 36 7.03 -46.70 0.77
CA ARG A 36 6.58 -45.30 0.68
C ARG A 36 6.02 -44.96 -0.71
N ALA A 37 6.60 -45.51 -1.78
CA ALA A 37 6.05 -45.37 -3.13
C ALA A 37 4.68 -46.05 -3.25
N LEU A 38 4.56 -47.30 -2.80
CA LEU A 38 3.30 -48.06 -2.81
C LEU A 38 2.18 -47.38 -2.01
N SER A 39 2.48 -46.86 -0.82
CA SER A 39 1.51 -46.13 0.00
C SER A 39 0.96 -44.90 -0.74
N ASN A 40 1.82 -44.13 -1.40
CA ASN A 40 1.41 -42.97 -2.18
C ASN A 40 0.62 -43.35 -3.44
N LEU A 41 1.02 -44.43 -4.12
CA LEU A 41 0.32 -44.95 -5.30
C LEU A 41 -1.08 -45.49 -4.94
N ARG A 42 -1.22 -46.19 -3.81
CA ARG A 42 -2.53 -46.63 -3.28
C ARG A 42 -3.43 -45.46 -2.94
N ARG A 43 -2.88 -44.43 -2.27
CA ARG A 43 -3.63 -43.21 -1.93
C ARG A 43 -4.18 -42.48 -3.17
N ARG A 44 -3.49 -42.63 -4.30
CA ARG A 44 -3.87 -42.06 -5.60
C ARG A 44 -4.72 -43.01 -6.46
N GLY A 45 -5.09 -44.17 -5.94
CA GLY A 45 -5.88 -45.17 -6.64
C GLY A 45 -5.16 -45.82 -7.83
N MET A 46 -3.83 -45.75 -7.92
CA MET A 46 -3.06 -46.25 -9.07
C MET A 46 -2.75 -47.73 -8.96
N VAL A 47 -2.52 -48.19 -7.73
CA VAL A 47 -2.30 -49.60 -7.42
C VAL A 47 -3.28 -50.01 -6.34
N VAL A 48 -3.72 -51.26 -6.41
CA VAL A 48 -4.45 -51.92 -5.34
C VAL A 48 -3.52 -53.01 -4.82
N GLY A 49 -3.58 -53.31 -3.54
CA GLY A 49 -3.01 -54.56 -3.07
C GLY A 49 -3.89 -55.22 -2.06
N THR A 50 -3.81 -56.54 -2.05
CA THR A 50 -4.60 -57.41 -1.18
C THR A 50 -3.85 -57.59 0.14
N ALA A 51 -4.54 -57.33 1.25
CA ALA A 51 -3.95 -57.41 2.59
C ALA A 51 -3.55 -58.85 2.99
N ARG A 52 -3.97 -59.86 2.22
CA ARG A 52 -3.91 -61.28 2.59
C ARG A 52 -2.67 -62.02 2.08
N ASP A 53 -2.04 -61.52 1.02
CA ASP A 53 -0.90 -62.14 0.32
C ASP A 53 0.25 -61.13 0.05
N GLY A 54 0.04 -59.84 0.33
CA GLY A 54 1.04 -58.80 0.08
C GLY A 54 1.23 -58.48 -1.40
N SER A 55 0.34 -58.96 -2.28
CA SER A 55 0.43 -58.72 -3.71
C SER A 55 -0.09 -57.34 -4.10
N VAL A 56 0.47 -56.77 -5.16
CA VAL A 56 0.16 -55.45 -5.70
C VAL A 56 -0.20 -55.59 -7.17
N GLY A 57 -1.34 -55.02 -7.56
CA GLY A 57 -1.82 -54.97 -8.94
C GLY A 57 -2.07 -53.54 -9.40
N LEU A 58 -2.01 -53.34 -10.72
CA LEU A 58 -2.37 -52.07 -11.35
C LEU A 58 -3.89 -51.93 -11.47
N THR A 59 -4.38 -50.74 -11.15
CA THR A 59 -5.72 -50.31 -11.51
C THR A 59 -5.77 -49.83 -12.95
N GLU A 60 -6.98 -49.55 -13.44
CA GLU A 60 -7.18 -48.94 -14.75
C GLU A 60 -6.51 -47.57 -14.86
N ASP A 61 -6.63 -46.75 -13.82
CA ASP A 61 -5.96 -45.45 -13.69
C ASP A 61 -4.43 -45.57 -13.75
N GLY A 62 -3.87 -46.59 -13.08
CA GLY A 62 -2.44 -46.90 -13.13
C GLY A 62 -1.94 -47.33 -14.51
N ARG A 63 -2.74 -48.12 -15.24
CA ARG A 63 -2.43 -48.53 -16.63
C ARG A 63 -2.48 -47.36 -17.60
N ARG A 64 -3.50 -46.50 -17.48
CA ARG A 64 -3.65 -45.28 -18.30
C ARG A 64 -2.47 -44.34 -18.14
N LEU A 65 -1.99 -44.13 -16.90
CA LEU A 65 -0.79 -43.33 -16.65
C LEU A 65 0.46 -43.89 -17.34
N LEU A 66 0.64 -45.21 -17.30
CA LEU A 66 1.76 -45.88 -17.98
C LEU A 66 1.67 -45.79 -19.51
N ALA A 67 0.44 -45.77 -20.05
CA ALA A 67 0.17 -45.51 -21.46
C ALA A 67 0.35 -44.02 -21.85
N GLY A 68 0.71 -43.14 -20.91
CA GLY A 68 0.93 -41.72 -21.15
C GLY A 68 -0.33 -40.86 -21.07
N ASP A 69 -1.46 -41.40 -20.62
CA ASP A 69 -2.70 -40.64 -20.41
C ASP A 69 -2.57 -39.69 -19.21
N ARG A 70 -2.55 -38.39 -19.53
CA ARG A 70 -2.40 -37.30 -18.55
C ARG A 70 -3.75 -36.71 -18.10
N SER A 71 -4.87 -37.16 -18.66
CA SER A 71 -6.21 -36.65 -18.32
C SER A 71 -6.56 -36.82 -16.84
N LEU A 72 -5.94 -37.81 -16.20
CA LEU A 72 -6.16 -38.16 -14.80
C LEU A 72 -5.19 -37.43 -13.84
N MET A 73 -4.21 -36.67 -14.35
CA MET A 73 -3.28 -35.88 -13.51
C MET A 73 -4.01 -34.91 -12.56
N GLY A 74 -5.17 -34.38 -12.98
CA GLY A 74 -6.03 -33.53 -12.15
C GLY A 74 -6.63 -34.22 -10.92
N LYS A 75 -6.77 -35.56 -10.95
CA LYS A 75 -7.24 -36.37 -9.81
C LYS A 75 -6.11 -36.77 -8.84
N TRP A 76 -4.85 -36.70 -9.26
CA TRP A 76 -3.75 -37.46 -8.62
C TRP A 76 -2.76 -36.64 -7.77
N GLY A 77 -2.95 -35.34 -7.67
CA GLY A 77 -2.16 -34.47 -6.80
C GLY A 77 -2.83 -33.10 -6.70
N ARG A 78 -2.55 -32.36 -5.62
CA ARG A 78 -2.94 -30.95 -5.55
C ARG A 78 -2.27 -30.25 -6.75
N ARG A 79 -3.05 -29.93 -7.78
CA ARG A 79 -2.65 -28.98 -8.82
C ARG A 79 -2.06 -27.77 -8.08
N PRO A 80 -0.85 -27.29 -8.43
CA PRO A 80 -0.26 -26.13 -7.79
C PRO A 80 -1.00 -24.86 -8.26
N THR A 81 -2.31 -24.80 -8.04
CA THR A 81 -3.25 -23.90 -8.72
C THR A 81 -2.80 -22.46 -8.64
N ARG A 82 -2.45 -21.99 -7.43
CA ARG A 82 -2.05 -20.58 -7.24
C ARG A 82 -0.62 -20.30 -7.65
N GLN A 83 0.33 -21.20 -7.39
CA GLN A 83 1.71 -21.00 -7.85
C GLN A 83 1.79 -20.98 -9.38
N HIS A 84 1.09 -21.90 -10.03
CA HIS A 84 1.00 -22.00 -11.48
C HIS A 84 0.31 -20.77 -12.08
N LEU A 85 -0.79 -20.31 -11.48
CA LEU A 85 -1.48 -19.08 -11.87
C LEU A 85 -0.58 -17.84 -11.74
N VAL A 86 0.09 -17.67 -10.60
CA VAL A 86 0.98 -16.52 -10.38
C VAL A 86 2.12 -16.50 -11.38
N LEU A 87 2.80 -17.63 -11.62
CA LEU A 87 3.84 -17.70 -12.65
C LEU A 87 3.28 -17.40 -14.05
N ALA A 88 2.10 -17.94 -14.40
CA ALA A 88 1.46 -17.70 -15.69
C ALA A 88 1.06 -16.23 -15.90
N MET A 89 0.68 -15.53 -14.84
CA MET A 89 0.36 -14.10 -14.85
C MET A 89 1.62 -13.25 -15.00
N VAL A 90 2.68 -13.53 -14.24
CA VAL A 90 3.96 -12.81 -14.36
C VAL A 90 4.57 -13.01 -15.75
N ALA A 91 4.52 -14.23 -16.31
CA ALA A 91 4.95 -14.50 -17.69
C ALA A 91 4.16 -13.73 -18.75
N ARG A 92 2.93 -13.28 -18.43
CA ARG A 92 2.11 -12.42 -19.29
C ARG A 92 2.37 -10.92 -19.09
N GLY A 93 3.22 -10.54 -18.13
CA GLY A 93 3.55 -9.14 -17.81
C GLY A 93 2.80 -8.58 -16.61
N ALA A 94 2.30 -9.44 -15.71
CA ALA A 94 1.77 -8.98 -14.43
C ALA A 94 2.93 -8.67 -13.47
N GLU A 95 3.30 -7.39 -13.38
CA GLU A 95 4.48 -6.92 -12.65
C GLU A 95 4.25 -6.73 -11.15
N THR A 96 3.01 -6.76 -10.65
CA THR A 96 2.73 -6.50 -9.24
C THR A 96 1.76 -7.51 -8.66
N VAL A 97 1.87 -7.74 -7.34
CA VAL A 97 0.89 -8.54 -6.59
C VAL A 97 -0.51 -7.92 -6.73
N GLU A 98 -0.61 -6.58 -6.71
CA GLU A 98 -1.87 -5.84 -6.85
C GLU A 98 -2.57 -6.15 -8.18
N LEU A 99 -1.82 -6.09 -9.28
CA LEU A 99 -2.33 -6.40 -10.60
C LEU A 99 -2.85 -7.84 -10.68
N ILE A 100 -2.11 -8.80 -10.10
CA ILE A 100 -2.52 -10.21 -10.11
C ILE A 100 -3.79 -10.45 -9.30
N TRP A 101 -3.89 -9.93 -8.07
CA TRP A 101 -5.05 -10.24 -7.23
C TRP A 101 -6.32 -9.53 -7.71
N LYS A 102 -6.23 -8.29 -8.22
CA LYS A 102 -7.38 -7.60 -8.81
C LYS A 102 -7.82 -8.27 -10.10
N ALA A 103 -6.89 -8.50 -11.04
CA ALA A 103 -7.24 -9.05 -12.34
C ALA A 103 -7.81 -10.47 -12.25
N CYS A 104 -7.30 -11.30 -11.33
CA CYS A 104 -7.78 -12.67 -11.15
C CYS A 104 -8.91 -12.80 -10.10
N GLY A 105 -9.37 -11.70 -9.49
CA GLY A 105 -10.39 -11.74 -8.44
C GLY A 105 -10.00 -12.57 -7.20
N LEU A 106 -8.73 -12.49 -6.79
CA LEU A 106 -8.17 -13.26 -5.68
C LEU A 106 -8.00 -12.42 -4.42
N GLU A 107 -7.84 -13.10 -3.28
CA GLU A 107 -7.44 -12.44 -2.03
C GLU A 107 -5.96 -12.00 -2.11
N GLU A 108 -5.71 -10.71 -1.87
CA GLU A 108 -4.37 -10.10 -1.86
C GLU A 108 -3.36 -10.92 -1.05
N ARG A 109 -3.72 -11.27 0.19
CA ARG A 109 -2.84 -11.97 1.13
C ARG A 109 -2.42 -13.34 0.57
N SER A 110 -3.34 -14.03 -0.11
CA SER A 110 -3.05 -15.34 -0.72
C SER A 110 -2.06 -15.21 -1.89
N VAL A 111 -2.24 -14.19 -2.73
CA VAL A 111 -1.32 -13.91 -3.84
C VAL A 111 0.06 -13.51 -3.32
N TRP A 112 0.12 -12.64 -2.31
CA TRP A 112 1.37 -12.20 -1.69
C TRP A 112 2.17 -13.38 -1.11
N PHE A 113 1.55 -14.25 -0.31
CA PHE A 113 2.24 -15.43 0.23
C PHE A 113 2.70 -16.39 -0.86
N THR A 114 1.91 -16.53 -1.93
CA THR A 114 2.27 -17.39 -3.07
C THR A 114 3.46 -16.82 -3.83
N ALA A 115 3.45 -15.52 -4.15
CA ALA A 115 4.55 -14.83 -4.82
C ALA A 115 5.82 -14.85 -3.96
N ARG A 116 5.70 -14.60 -2.65
CA ARG A 116 6.82 -14.71 -1.70
C ARG A 116 7.43 -16.11 -1.71
N LYS A 117 6.60 -17.16 -1.70
CA LYS A 117 7.09 -18.54 -1.75
C LYS A 117 7.85 -18.82 -3.06
N LEU A 118 7.31 -18.39 -4.19
CA LEU A 118 7.97 -18.53 -5.49
C LEU A 118 9.30 -17.75 -5.55
N TRP A 119 9.35 -16.57 -4.95
CA TRP A 119 10.58 -15.81 -4.79
C TRP A 119 11.62 -16.53 -3.93
N GLN A 120 11.21 -17.08 -2.79
CA GLN A 120 12.07 -17.90 -1.94
C GLN A 120 12.57 -19.19 -2.63
N GLU A 121 11.80 -19.72 -3.58
CA GLU A 121 12.15 -20.86 -4.42
C GLU A 121 13.04 -20.47 -5.63
N GLY A 122 13.34 -19.18 -5.83
CA GLY A 122 14.14 -18.67 -6.96
C GLY A 122 13.41 -18.68 -8.31
N LEU A 123 12.08 -18.84 -8.31
CA LEU A 123 11.25 -18.88 -9.52
C LEU A 123 10.75 -17.49 -9.93
N LEU A 124 10.80 -16.54 -9.00
CA LEU A 124 10.54 -15.13 -9.23
C LEU A 124 11.66 -14.33 -8.59
N GLU A 125 11.96 -13.18 -9.18
CA GLU A 125 12.76 -12.14 -8.55
C GLU A 125 11.85 -11.00 -8.09
N HIS A 126 12.20 -10.41 -6.96
CA HIS A 126 11.50 -9.26 -6.43
C HIS A 126 12.50 -8.32 -5.74
N GLU A 127 12.65 -7.13 -6.31
CA GLU A 127 13.31 -6.03 -5.63
C GLU A 127 12.36 -5.46 -4.59
N ARG A 128 12.82 -5.08 -3.38
CA ARG A 128 11.92 -4.60 -2.31
C ARG A 128 11.08 -3.42 -2.79
N GLY A 129 9.79 -3.64 -3.01
CA GLY A 129 8.86 -2.62 -3.52
C GLY A 129 8.92 -2.40 -5.04
N GLY A 130 9.70 -3.22 -5.77
CA GLY A 130 9.79 -3.24 -7.22
C GLY A 130 8.87 -4.29 -7.86
N PRO A 131 8.97 -4.48 -9.19
CA PRO A 131 8.14 -5.44 -9.91
C PRO A 131 8.49 -6.90 -9.56
N LEU A 132 7.54 -7.79 -9.81
CA LEU A 132 7.75 -9.24 -9.88
C LEU A 132 8.37 -9.55 -11.24
N LEU A 133 9.57 -10.11 -11.23
CA LEU A 133 10.29 -10.50 -12.43
C LEU A 133 10.34 -12.02 -12.53
N MET A 134 10.18 -12.53 -13.75
CA MET A 134 10.30 -13.96 -14.02
C MET A 134 11.77 -14.35 -14.16
N THR A 135 12.18 -15.44 -13.50
CA THR A 135 13.50 -16.05 -13.71
C THR A 135 13.42 -17.14 -14.77
N ASP A 136 14.58 -17.55 -15.33
CA ASP A 136 14.64 -18.67 -16.27
C ASP A 136 14.12 -19.97 -15.64
N ALA A 137 14.50 -20.24 -14.38
CA ALA A 137 13.98 -21.38 -13.61
C ALA A 137 12.45 -21.30 -13.42
N GLY A 138 11.90 -20.09 -13.26
CA GLY A 138 10.47 -19.84 -13.22
C GLY A 138 9.76 -20.16 -14.54
N LEU A 139 10.34 -19.77 -15.68
CA LEU A 139 9.84 -20.10 -17.02
C LEU A 139 9.84 -21.60 -17.28
N GLU A 140 10.95 -22.27 -16.97
CA GLU A 140 11.06 -23.73 -17.10
C GLU A 140 10.01 -24.44 -16.24
N ARG A 141 9.83 -24.00 -14.99
CA ARG A 141 8.82 -24.58 -14.09
C ARG A 141 7.40 -24.31 -14.57
N LEU A 142 7.12 -23.13 -15.10
CA LEU A 142 5.83 -22.81 -15.71
C LEU A 142 5.56 -23.70 -16.92
N ALA A 143 6.55 -23.92 -17.79
CA ALA A 143 6.44 -24.81 -18.94
C ALA A 143 6.18 -26.26 -18.51
N GLU A 144 6.93 -26.75 -17.51
CA GLU A 144 6.74 -28.09 -16.92
C GLU A 144 5.31 -28.28 -16.39
N TRP A 145 4.82 -27.33 -15.58
CA TRP A 145 3.47 -27.39 -15.03
C TRP A 145 2.40 -27.26 -16.11
N THR A 146 2.60 -26.40 -17.10
CA THR A 146 1.63 -26.23 -18.19
C THR A 146 1.56 -27.47 -19.09
N ALA A 147 2.69 -28.11 -19.38
CA ALA A 147 2.74 -29.37 -20.13
C ALA A 147 2.12 -30.55 -19.35
N MET A 148 2.09 -30.45 -18.02
CA MET A 148 1.59 -31.50 -17.12
C MET A 148 0.12 -31.34 -16.76
N TYR A 149 -0.35 -30.11 -16.58
CA TYR A 149 -1.68 -29.78 -16.04
C TYR A 149 -2.54 -28.91 -16.98
N GLY A 150 -2.02 -28.52 -18.13
CA GLY A 150 -2.64 -27.52 -19.00
C GLY A 150 -2.49 -26.10 -18.47
N ALA A 151 -3.13 -25.12 -19.12
CA ALA A 151 -3.14 -23.74 -18.64
C ALA A 151 -3.83 -23.65 -17.26
N PRO A 152 -3.34 -22.79 -16.34
CA PRO A 152 -4.07 -22.54 -15.10
C PRO A 152 -5.40 -21.83 -15.36
N GLU A 153 -6.42 -22.16 -14.60
CA GLU A 153 -7.71 -21.44 -14.62
C GLU A 153 -7.57 -20.05 -14.00
N GLY A 154 -8.37 -19.10 -14.48
CA GLY A 154 -8.38 -17.72 -13.98
C GLY A 154 -7.23 -16.85 -14.48
N VAL A 155 -6.45 -17.32 -15.45
CA VAL A 155 -5.48 -16.48 -16.15
C VAL A 155 -6.22 -15.55 -17.11
N VAL A 156 -6.07 -14.26 -16.90
CA VAL A 156 -6.58 -13.24 -17.83
C VAL A 156 -5.61 -13.03 -19.01
N ASP A 157 -6.12 -12.49 -20.11
CA ASP A 157 -5.31 -12.23 -21.29
C ASP A 157 -4.46 -10.94 -21.16
N LYS A 158 -3.63 -10.66 -22.16
CA LYS A 158 -2.75 -9.47 -22.16
C LYS A 158 -3.54 -8.16 -22.29
N ALA A 159 -4.68 -8.15 -22.97
CA ALA A 159 -5.48 -6.96 -23.16
C ALA A 159 -6.17 -6.57 -21.85
N GLU A 160 -6.74 -7.55 -21.16
CA GLU A 160 -7.33 -7.38 -19.83
C GLU A 160 -6.28 -6.97 -18.79
N LEU A 161 -5.08 -7.56 -18.84
CA LEU A 161 -3.95 -7.12 -18.01
C LEU A 161 -3.55 -5.67 -18.27
N SER A 162 -3.54 -5.24 -19.54
CA SER A 162 -3.24 -3.85 -19.89
C SER A 162 -4.30 -2.91 -19.35
N TRP A 163 -5.58 -3.26 -19.50
CA TRP A 163 -6.69 -2.47 -18.96
C TRP A 163 -6.59 -2.32 -17.44
N TRP A 164 -6.32 -3.41 -16.72
CA TRP A 164 -6.13 -3.36 -15.27
C TRP A 164 -4.93 -2.50 -14.86
N ARG A 165 -3.84 -2.55 -15.63
CA ARG A 165 -2.66 -1.72 -15.39
C ARG A 165 -3.00 -0.23 -15.51
N ASP A 166 -3.71 0.15 -16.57
CA ASP A 166 -4.14 1.54 -16.79
C ASP A 166 -5.14 1.99 -15.71
N HIS A 167 -6.06 1.12 -15.34
CA HIS A 167 -7.02 1.38 -14.27
C HIS A 167 -6.35 1.61 -12.92
N LEU A 168 -5.40 0.75 -12.53
CA LEU A 168 -4.62 0.90 -11.30
C LEU A 168 -3.75 2.17 -11.32
N ALA A 169 -3.20 2.52 -12.48
CA ALA A 169 -2.46 3.77 -12.65
C ALA A 169 -3.36 5.00 -12.46
N ALA A 170 -4.59 4.96 -12.98
CA ALA A 170 -5.58 6.01 -12.78
C ALA A 170 -6.01 6.13 -11.30
N GLU A 171 -6.29 5.02 -10.62
CA GLU A 171 -6.59 5.01 -9.18
C GLU A 171 -5.42 5.58 -8.36
N ALA A 172 -4.19 5.20 -8.69
CA ALA A 172 -2.99 5.74 -8.02
C ALA A 172 -2.83 7.24 -8.26
N ALA A 173 -3.12 7.73 -9.47
CA ALA A 173 -3.08 9.16 -9.78
C ALA A 173 -4.15 9.93 -8.98
N GLU A 174 -5.36 9.39 -8.85
CA GLU A 174 -6.43 10.02 -8.10
C GLU A 174 -6.13 10.07 -6.59
N ARG A 175 -5.60 8.98 -6.02
CA ARG A 175 -5.12 8.97 -4.63
C ARG A 175 -4.09 10.07 -4.38
N ARG A 176 -3.12 10.24 -5.27
CA ARG A 176 -2.11 11.32 -5.17
C ARG A 176 -2.72 12.71 -5.25
N ARG A 177 -3.74 12.92 -6.08
CA ARG A 177 -4.48 14.19 -6.18
C ARG A 177 -5.21 14.51 -4.89
N LEU A 178 -5.92 13.54 -4.32
CA LEU A 178 -6.63 13.71 -3.06
C LEU A 178 -5.68 13.98 -1.90
N GLU A 179 -4.54 13.29 -1.85
CA GLU A 179 -3.50 13.58 -0.87
C GLU A 179 -2.90 14.98 -1.02
N ALA A 180 -2.64 15.42 -2.27
CA ALA A 180 -2.16 16.77 -2.53
C ALA A 180 -3.18 17.83 -2.07
N LEU A 181 -4.46 17.63 -2.40
CA LEU A 181 -5.55 18.49 -1.94
C LEU A 181 -5.63 18.53 -0.41
N ALA A 182 -5.52 17.38 0.26
CA ALA A 182 -5.52 17.31 1.72
C ALA A 182 -4.34 18.07 2.34
N ARG A 183 -3.14 18.01 1.72
CA ARG A 183 -1.97 18.79 2.16
C ARG A 183 -2.19 20.28 1.96
N ASP A 184 -2.78 20.70 0.85
CA ASP A 184 -3.07 22.11 0.58
C ASP A 184 -4.10 22.68 1.56
N VAL A 185 -5.18 21.93 1.83
CA VAL A 185 -6.16 22.28 2.86
C VAL A 185 -5.50 22.39 4.24
N ALA A 186 -4.64 21.43 4.61
CA ALA A 186 -3.91 21.51 5.87
C ALA A 186 -2.96 22.73 5.93
N ALA A 187 -2.30 23.08 4.82
CA ALA A 187 -1.42 24.23 4.74
C ALA A 187 -2.17 25.57 4.86
N THR A 188 -3.31 25.70 4.19
CA THR A 188 -4.16 26.91 4.30
C THR A 188 -4.72 27.07 5.71
N ALA A 189 -5.21 25.99 6.33
CA ALA A 189 -5.67 25.99 7.71
C ALA A 189 -4.57 26.38 8.70
N ARG A 190 -3.32 25.98 8.44
CA ARG A 190 -2.17 26.42 9.25
C ARG A 190 -1.90 27.91 9.08
N ARG A 191 -1.88 28.43 7.85
CA ARG A 191 -1.65 29.86 7.57
C ARG A 191 -2.71 30.75 8.23
N SER A 192 -3.98 30.34 8.17
CA SER A 192 -5.07 31.11 8.79
C SER A 192 -4.95 31.16 10.32
N ARG A 193 -4.52 30.06 10.96
CA ARG A 193 -4.21 30.05 12.39
C ARG A 193 -3.05 30.97 12.76
N GLU A 194 -1.95 30.90 11.99
CA GLU A 194 -0.79 31.77 12.20
C GLU A 194 -1.14 33.25 12.02
N GLU A 195 -2.02 33.59 11.07
CA GLU A 195 -2.51 34.95 10.87
C GLU A 195 -3.43 35.41 12.02
N ALA A 196 -4.38 34.58 12.45
CA ALA A 196 -5.24 34.87 13.58
C ALA A 196 -4.43 35.10 14.88
N GLU A 197 -3.40 34.30 15.13
CA GLU A 197 -2.50 34.50 16.28
C GLU A 197 -1.71 35.82 16.19
N ARG A 198 -1.25 36.20 14.99
CA ARG A 198 -0.55 37.49 14.77
C ARG A 198 -1.49 38.65 15.04
N ASP A 199 -2.73 38.56 14.56
CA ASP A 199 -3.74 39.59 14.78
C ASP A 199 -4.13 39.69 16.25
N GLU A 200 -4.27 38.57 16.94
CA GLU A 200 -4.52 38.58 18.38
C GLU A 200 -3.35 39.23 19.14
N ARG A 201 -2.10 38.89 18.80
CA ARG A 201 -0.91 39.54 19.38
C ARG A 201 -0.89 41.04 19.11
N ARG A 202 -1.28 41.49 17.92
CA ARG A 202 -1.39 42.92 17.58
C ARG A 202 -2.46 43.60 18.43
N ARG A 203 -3.65 42.99 18.57
CA ARG A 203 -4.73 43.50 19.42
C ARG A 203 -4.31 43.62 20.89
N ARG A 204 -3.68 42.59 21.45
CA ARG A 204 -3.15 42.60 22.83
C ARG A 204 -2.13 43.73 23.03
N ARG A 205 -1.19 43.91 22.08
CA ARG A 205 -0.21 45.01 22.13
C ARG A 205 -0.87 46.39 22.06
N ALA A 206 -1.88 46.55 21.21
CA ALA A 206 -2.63 47.80 21.10
C ALA A 206 -3.38 48.13 22.40
N GLN A 207 -4.01 47.13 23.04
CA GLN A 207 -4.68 47.30 24.34
C GLN A 207 -3.69 47.72 25.44
N VAL A 208 -2.52 47.08 25.51
CA VAL A 208 -1.47 47.46 26.47
C VAL A 208 -1.02 48.91 26.26
N ARG A 209 -0.78 49.31 25.00
CA ARG A 209 -0.41 50.71 24.69
C ARG A 209 -1.51 51.69 25.09
N ALA A 210 -2.76 51.40 24.74
CA ALA A 210 -3.90 52.25 25.09
C ALA A 210 -4.03 52.41 26.61
N ARG A 211 -3.81 51.34 27.38
CA ARG A 211 -3.80 51.38 28.85
C ARG A 211 -2.67 52.26 29.39
N LEU A 212 -1.45 52.08 28.91
CA LEU A 212 -0.30 52.91 29.31
C LEU A 212 -0.51 54.40 28.99
N ASP A 213 -1.10 54.71 27.84
CA ASP A 213 -1.41 56.09 27.45
C ASP A 213 -2.52 56.68 28.32
N SER A 214 -3.54 55.90 28.68
CA SER A 214 -4.56 56.31 29.66
C SER A 214 -3.94 56.62 31.02
N ASP A 215 -3.08 55.74 31.54
CA ASP A 215 -2.41 55.93 32.83
C ASP A 215 -1.52 57.18 32.82
N ARG A 216 -0.78 57.41 31.72
CA ARG A 216 0.01 58.64 31.51
C ARG A 216 -0.86 59.90 31.54
N ARG A 217 -2.02 59.87 30.86
CA ARG A 217 -2.97 61.00 30.87
C ARG A 217 -3.53 61.26 32.27
N GLN A 218 -3.92 60.22 32.99
CA GLN A 218 -4.40 60.34 34.37
C GLN A 218 -3.33 60.90 35.30
N HIS A 219 -2.09 60.42 35.20
CA HIS A 219 -0.97 60.92 35.99
C HIS A 219 -0.66 62.39 35.67
N ALA A 220 -0.71 62.80 34.40
CA ALA A 220 -0.55 64.19 34.01
C ALA A 220 -1.67 65.09 34.58
N GLN A 221 -2.92 64.61 34.56
CA GLN A 221 -4.05 65.32 35.19
C GLN A 221 -3.86 65.46 36.71
N ARG A 222 -3.43 64.39 37.41
CA ARG A 222 -3.10 64.46 38.84
C ARG A 222 -1.99 65.46 39.15
N LYS A 223 -0.90 65.46 38.36
CA LYS A 223 0.17 66.46 38.49
C LYS A 223 -0.34 67.89 38.27
N LYS A 224 -1.25 68.10 37.32
CA LYS A 224 -1.85 69.41 37.06
C LYS A 224 -2.76 69.85 38.21
N ALA A 225 -3.52 68.94 38.81
CA ALA A 225 -4.36 69.22 39.98
C ALA A 225 -3.54 69.56 41.24
N LEU A 226 -2.39 68.91 41.42
CA LEU A 226 -1.44 69.21 42.51
C LEU A 226 -0.71 70.55 42.30
N ARG A 227 -0.58 71.01 41.06
CA ARG A 227 -0.15 72.37 40.73
C ARG A 227 -1.33 73.33 40.84
N GLN A 228 -1.85 73.53 42.06
CA GLN A 228 -2.68 74.71 42.31
C GLN A 228 -1.82 75.96 42.06
N PRO A 229 -2.26 76.92 41.23
CA PRO A 229 -1.53 78.17 41.10
C PRO A 229 -1.60 78.90 42.43
N LEU A 230 -0.44 79.19 43.04
CA LEU A 230 -0.35 80.23 44.07
C LEU A 230 -1.00 81.48 43.49
N ALA A 231 -2.08 81.94 44.13
CA ALA A 231 -2.81 83.13 43.72
C ALA A 231 -1.81 84.29 43.63
N LYS A 232 -1.59 84.80 42.41
CA LYS A 232 -0.75 85.98 42.21
C LYS A 232 -1.44 87.16 42.90
N PRO A 233 -0.73 87.97 43.70
CA PRO A 233 -1.33 89.16 44.29
C PRO A 233 -1.83 90.11 43.19
N PRO A 234 -2.93 90.86 43.43
CA PRO A 234 -3.57 91.66 42.39
C PRO A 234 -2.63 92.72 41.84
N VAL A 235 -2.51 92.75 40.51
CA VAL A 235 -1.75 93.77 39.78
C VAL A 235 -2.53 95.08 39.83
N ARG A 236 -1.96 96.13 40.44
CA ARG A 236 -2.50 97.49 40.37
C ARG A 236 -2.35 98.01 38.94
N LEU A 237 -3.47 98.11 38.22
CA LEU A 237 -3.52 98.81 36.95
C LEU A 237 -3.47 100.31 37.22
N GLY A 238 -2.40 100.97 36.77
CA GLY A 238 -2.31 102.43 36.73
C GLY A 238 -3.35 103.04 35.77
N PRO A 239 -3.62 104.35 35.87
CA PRO A 239 -4.70 105.00 35.13
C PRO A 239 -4.51 104.88 33.61
N VAL A 240 -5.58 104.49 32.93
CA VAL A 240 -5.63 104.32 31.46
C VAL A 240 -5.64 105.70 30.77
N PRO A 241 -4.78 105.96 29.78
CA PRO A 241 -4.77 107.25 29.07
C PRO A 241 -6.03 107.43 28.22
N VAL A 242 -6.84 108.45 28.54
CA VAL A 242 -8.02 108.85 27.76
C VAL A 242 -7.57 109.61 26.51
N ARG A 243 -7.85 109.06 25.32
CA ARG A 243 -7.65 109.77 24.05
C ARG A 243 -8.67 110.90 23.91
N ARG A 244 -8.19 112.14 23.76
CA ARG A 244 -9.02 113.34 23.54
C ARG A 244 -9.73 113.26 22.18
N ARG A 245 -11.03 113.56 22.15
CA ARG A 245 -11.81 113.74 20.91
C ARG A 245 -11.34 115.00 20.18
N PRO A 246 -11.28 115.00 18.83
CA PRO A 246 -10.99 116.22 18.06
C PRO A 246 -12.13 117.23 18.19
N LEU A 247 -11.77 118.52 18.30
CA LEU A 247 -12.69 119.65 18.37
C LEU A 247 -13.30 119.94 16.97
N PRO A 248 -14.59 120.29 16.88
CA PRO A 248 -15.24 120.60 15.62
C PRO A 248 -14.75 121.93 15.03
N THR A 249 -14.55 121.93 13.71
CA THR A 249 -14.18 123.07 12.87
C THR A 249 -15.42 123.74 12.28
N GLU A 250 -15.86 124.82 12.89
CA GLU A 250 -16.66 125.89 12.27
C GLU A 250 -16.20 127.17 13.00
N GLY A 251 -15.79 128.27 12.37
CA GLY A 251 -16.39 128.97 11.24
C GLY A 251 -16.59 130.41 11.74
N TRP A 252 -15.87 131.35 11.14
CA TRP A 252 -15.69 132.75 11.56
C TRP A 252 -16.96 133.62 11.45
N VAL A 253 -16.81 134.88 11.90
CA VAL A 253 -17.59 136.13 11.61
C VAL A 253 -18.51 136.55 12.79
N ALA A 254 -18.48 137.77 13.35
CA ALA A 254 -17.88 139.07 13.01
C ALA A 254 -17.31 139.76 14.27
#